data_AF-A0A0Q6RPL7-F1
#
_entry.id   AF-A0A0Q6RPL7-F1
#
_cell.length_a   1.000
_cell.length_b   1.000
_cell.length_c   1.000
_cell.angle_alpha   90.00
_cell.angle_beta   90.00
_cell.angle_gamma   90.00
#
_symmetry.space_group_name_H-M   'P 1'
#
loop_
_entity.id
_entity.type
_entity.pdbx_description
1 polymer ?
#
loop_
_entity_poly.entity_id
_entity_poly.type
_entity_poly.pdbx_seq_one_letter_code
_entity_poly.pdbx_strand_id
1 'polypeptide(L)' 'MTEPTEMIDWLDRRIASANLWLEDHGREAKRPRPENEISTKEYDVARFEEIRAAYVKALERRGQAA' A
#
# COMPACT_ATOMS: atom_id res chain seq x y z
N MET A 1 15.99 14.09 3.88
CA MET A 1 15.32 12.95 3.23
C MET A 1 14.65 12.16 4.33
N THR A 2 13.43 11.67 4.12
CA THR A 2 12.74 10.77 5.08
C THR A 2 13.61 9.53 5.32
N GLU A 3 13.71 9.06 6.55
CA GLU A 3 14.50 7.86 6.84
C GLU A 3 13.89 6.64 6.12
N PRO A 4 14.70 5.69 5.62
CA PRO A 4 14.16 4.55 4.86
C PRO A 4 13.10 3.74 5.62
N THR A 5 13.30 3.56 6.93
CA THR A 5 12.33 2.88 7.80
C THR A 5 11.04 3.68 7.91
N GLU A 6 11.10 5.01 8.02
CA GLU A 6 9.90 5.85 8.07
C GLU A 6 9.08 5.78 6.78
N MET A 7 9.73 5.66 5.62
CA MET A 7 9.04 5.48 4.34
C MET A 7 8.36 4.10 4.26
N ILE A 8 9.01 3.03 4.72
CA ILE A 8 8.42 1.69 4.76
C ILE A 8 7.21 1.67 5.70
N ASP A 9 7.35 2.20 6.91
CA ASP A 9 6.25 2.30 7.88
C ASP A 9 5.07 3.10 7.33
N TRP A 10 5.35 4.18 6.59
CA TRP A 10 4.30 4.96 5.94
C TRP A 10 3.56 4.14 4.87
N LEU A 11 4.28 3.41 4.02
CA LEU A 11 3.66 2.53 3.01
C LEU A 11 2.82 1.43 3.67
N ASP A 12 3.33 0.81 4.74
CA ASP A 12 2.63 -0.25 5.48
C ASP A 12 1.33 0.26 6.09
N ARG A 13 1.33 1.48 6.66
CA ARG A 13 0.11 2.12 7.17
C ARG A 13 -0.90 2.44 6.06
N ARG A 14 -0.44 2.83 4.87
CA ARG A 14 -1.31 3.12 3.71
C ARG A 14 -1.99 1.86 3.19
N ILE A 15 -1.24 0.76 3.08
CA ILE A 15 -1.76 -0.55 2.69
C ILE A 15 -2.79 -1.03 3.71
N ALA A 16 -2.44 -1.04 5.00
CA ALA A 16 -3.34 -1.47 6.07
C ALA A 16 -4.64 -0.63 6.11
N SER A 17 -4.53 0.69 5.97
CA SER A 17 -5.70 1.57 5.95
C SER A 17 -6.60 1.33 4.74
N ALA A 18 -6.05 1.04 3.56
CA ALA A 18 -6.83 0.77 2.35
C ALA A 18 -7.51 -0.61 2.42
N ASN A 19 -6.82 -1.62 2.98
CA ASN A 19 -7.40 -2.94 3.23
C ASN A 19 -8.55 -2.87 4.24
N LEU A 20 -8.37 -2.17 5.37
CA LEU A 20 -9.45 -1.98 6.35
C LEU A 20 -10.68 -1.31 5.72
N TRP A 21 -10.45 -0.30 4.86
CA TRP A 21 -11.54 0.33 4.12
C TRP A 21 -12.25 -0.69 3.21
N LEU A 22 -11.52 -1.57 2.51
CA LEU A 22 -12.10 -2.60 1.64
C LEU A 22 -12.84 -3.68 2.43
N GLU A 23 -12.40 -4.01 3.65
CA GLU A 23 -13.14 -4.93 4.53
C GLU A 23 -14.52 -4.35 4.91
N ASP A 24 -14.57 -3.06 5.26
CA ASP A 24 -15.79 -2.38 5.69
C ASP A 24 -16.72 -2.01 4.52
N HIS A 25 -16.16 -1.79 3.33
CA HIS A 25 -16.85 -1.11 2.22
C HIS A 25 -16.72 -1.79 0.85
N GLY A 26 -15.98 -2.90 0.75
CA GLY A 26 -15.73 -3.63 -0.49
C GLY A 26 -16.96 -4.36 -1.04
N ARG A 27 -16.74 -5.13 -2.11
CA ARG A 27 -17.82 -5.80 -2.88
C ARG A 27 -18.68 -6.72 -2.02
N GLU A 28 -18.05 -7.40 -1.07
CA GLU A 28 -18.67 -8.36 -0.16
C GLU A 28 -19.25 -7.72 1.11
N ALA A 29 -19.12 -6.39 1.28
CA ALA A 29 -19.64 -5.70 2.45
C ALA A 29 -21.18 -5.69 2.45
N LYS A 30 -21.78 -5.58 3.64
CA LYS A 30 -23.26 -5.48 3.79
C LYS A 30 -23.85 -4.29 3.03
N ARG A 31 -23.07 -3.22 2.84
CA ARG A 31 -23.41 -2.03 2.06
C ARG A 31 -22.16 -1.60 1.26
N PRO A 32 -21.92 -2.19 0.08
CA PRO A 32 -20.76 -1.87 -0.73
C PRO A 32 -20.79 -0.40 -1.16
N ARG A 33 -19.60 0.21 -1.24
CA ARG A 33 -19.44 1.52 -1.88
C ARG A 33 -19.51 1.39 -3.41
N PRO A 34 -19.66 2.51 -4.14
CA PRO A 34 -19.64 2.48 -5.60
C PRO A 34 -18.39 1.79 -6.15
N GLU A 35 -18.58 1.05 -7.24
CA GLU A 35 -17.54 0.25 -7.90
C GLU A 35 -16.27 1.05 -8.19
N ASN A 36 -16.40 2.29 -8.65
CA ASN A 36 -15.26 3.16 -8.94
C ASN A 36 -14.43 3.49 -7.69
N GLU A 37 -15.05 3.61 -6.51
CA GLU A 37 -14.33 3.83 -5.25
C GLU A 37 -13.61 2.55 -4.81
N ILE A 38 -14.27 1.40 -4.93
CA ILE A 38 -13.69 0.09 -4.61
C ILE A 38 -12.50 -0.20 -5.52
N SER A 39 -12.65 -0.09 -6.84
CA SER A 39 -11.56 -0.30 -7.81
C SER A 39 -10.39 0.65 -7.56
N THR A 40 -10.66 1.89 -7.17
CA THR A 40 -9.60 2.84 -6.81
C THR A 40 -8.83 2.38 -5.58
N LYS A 41 -9.51 1.82 -4.57
CA LYS A 41 -8.88 1.32 -3.34
C LYS A 41 -8.11 0.01 -3.58
N GLU A 42 -8.65 -0.89 -4.40
CA GLU A 42 -7.95 -2.09 -4.87
C GLU A 42 -6.67 -1.71 -5.64
N TYR A 43 -6.76 -0.71 -6.52
CA TYR A 43 -5.60 -0.16 -7.23
C TYR A 43 -4.58 0.47 -6.28
N ASP A 44 -5.02 1.27 -5.30
CA ASP A 44 -4.15 1.90 -4.30
C ASP A 44 -3.33 0.84 -3.55
N VAL A 45 -3.97 -0.23 -3.07
CA VAL A 45 -3.31 -1.35 -2.37
C VAL A 45 -2.23 -1.96 -3.24
N ALA A 46 -2.59 -2.42 -4.45
CA ALA A 46 -1.65 -3.04 -5.37
C ALA A 46 -0.47 -2.12 -5.70
N ARG A 47 -0.74 -0.82 -5.88
CA ARG A 47 0.29 0.17 -6.19
C ARG A 47 1.21 0.43 -5.01
N PHE A 48 0.69 0.51 -3.78
CA PHE A 48 1.53 0.70 -2.60
C PHE A 48 2.40 -0.52 -2.31
N GLU A 49 1.89 -1.73 -2.50
CA GLU A 49 2.66 -2.97 -2.38
C GLU A 49 3.82 -3.02 -3.39
N GLU A 50 3.56 -2.65 -4.65
CA GLU A 50 4.58 -2.58 -5.70
C GLU A 50 5.68 -1.56 -5.34
N ILE A 51 5.29 -0.36 -4.91
CA ILE A 51 6.22 0.70 -4.51
C ILE A 51 7.07 0.24 -3.33
N ARG A 52 6.45 -0.39 -2.32
CA ARG A 52 7.16 -0.90 -1.15
C ARG A 52 8.20 -1.94 -1.55
N ALA A 53 7.83 -2.91 -2.38
CA ALA A 53 8.74 -3.95 -2.85
C ALA A 53 9.91 -3.34 -3.65
N ALA A 54 9.63 -2.40 -4.55
CA ALA A 54 10.65 -1.70 -5.32
C ALA A 54 11.60 -0.87 -4.42
N TYR A 55 11.05 -0.21 -3.40
CA TYR A 55 11.81 0.61 -2.46
C TYR A 55 12.77 -0.24 -1.62
N VAL A 56 12.28 -1.34 -1.03
CA VAL A 56 13.12 -2.29 -0.28
C VAL A 56 14.24 -2.84 -1.15
N LYS A 57 13.92 -3.28 -2.38
CA LYS A 57 14.92 -3.75 -3.35
C LYS A 57 15.98 -2.69 -3.68
N ALA A 58 15.59 -1.41 -3.75
CA ALA A 58 16.53 -0.32 -3.99
C ALA A 58 17.46 -0.08 -2.78
N LEU A 59 16.94 -0.20 -1.56
CA LEU A 59 17.75 -0.10 -0.34
C LEU A 59 18.76 -1.25 -0.22
N GLU A 60 18.34 -2.48 -0.50
CA GLU A 60 19.22 -3.66 -0.51
C GLU A 60 20.38 -3.47 -1.50
N ARG A 61 20.08 -3.03 -2.73
CA ARG A 61 21.10 -2.72 -3.74
C ARG A 61 22.05 -1.63 -3.29
N ARG A 62 21.55 -0.60 -2.60
CA ARG A 62 22.39 0.48 -2.03
C ARG A 62 23.31 -0.05 -0.94
N GLY A 63 22.82 -0.95 -0.08
CA GLY A 63 23.61 -1.59 0.97
C GLY A 63 24.68 -2.56 0.45
N GLN A 64 24.44 -3.22 -0.68
CA GLN A 64 25.42 -4.11 -1.33
C GLN A 64 26.53 -3.36 -2.09
N ALA A 65 26.31 -2.10 -2.44
CA ALA A 65 27.26 -1.26 -3.15
C ALA A 65 28.16 -0.40 -2.24
N ALA A 66 27.99 -0.54 -0.91
CA ALA A 66 28.75 0.16 0.14
C ALA A 66 29.71 -0.82 0.83
#